data_AF-A0A938SCF6-F1
#
_entry.id   AF-A0A938SCF6-F1
#
_cell.length_a   1.000
_cell.length_b   1.000
_cell.length_c   1.000
_cell.angle_alpha   90.00
_cell.angle_beta   90.00
_cell.angle_gamma   90.00
#
_symmetry.space_group_name_H-M   'P 1'
#
loop_
_entity.id
_entity.type
_entity.pdbx_description
1 polymer ?
#
loop_
_entity_poly.entity_id
_entity_poly.type
_entity_poly.pdbx_seq_one_letter_code
_entity_poly.pdbx_strand_id
1 'polypeptide(L)' 'MQETRIDRSKLLTEQRNPNTADIDRMTTLEIVDVINAEDAKVAAAVRAERE' A
#
# COMPACT_ATOMS: atom_id res chain seq x y z
N MET A 1 -21.88 -5.10 -26.23
CA MET A 1 -20.57 -5.61 -25.74
C MET A 1 -20.66 -5.54 -24.22
N GLN A 2 -20.64 -6.67 -23.52
CA GLN A 2 -20.61 -6.65 -22.05
C GLN A 2 -19.18 -6.32 -21.64
N GLU A 3 -18.98 -5.20 -20.96
CA GLU A 3 -17.71 -4.90 -20.29
C GLU A 3 -17.45 -5.96 -19.23
N THR A 4 -16.41 -6.76 -19.40
CA THR A 4 -15.92 -7.65 -18.35
C THR A 4 -15.42 -6.80 -17.19
N ARG A 5 -16.23 -6.64 -16.15
CA ARG A 5 -15.80 -5.98 -14.90
C ARG A 5 -14.57 -6.70 -14.35
N ILE A 6 -13.46 -5.98 -14.22
CA ILE A 6 -12.24 -6.49 -13.59
C ILE A 6 -12.54 -6.73 -12.11
N ASP A 7 -12.20 -7.93 -11.62
CA ASP A 7 -12.22 -8.24 -10.20
C ASP A 7 -11.11 -7.48 -9.48
N ARG A 8 -11.48 -6.39 -8.80
CA ARG A 8 -10.57 -5.46 -8.11
C ARG A 8 -9.79 -6.13 -6.99
N SER A 9 -10.27 -7.24 -6.41
CA SER A 9 -9.57 -7.94 -5.33
C SER A 9 -8.21 -8.49 -5.74
N LYS A 10 -7.96 -8.64 -7.05
CA LYS A 10 -6.69 -9.10 -7.63
C LYS A 10 -5.68 -7.99 -7.85
N LEU A 11 -6.08 -6.72 -7.79
CA LEU A 11 -5.20 -5.58 -7.99
C LEU A 11 -4.44 -5.28 -6.70
N LEU A 12 -3.10 -5.19 -6.78
CA LEU A 12 -2.27 -4.89 -5.61
C LEU A 12 -2.68 -3.59 -4.92
N THR A 13 -3.00 -2.55 -5.70
CA THR A 13 -3.42 -1.22 -5.20
C THR A 13 -4.74 -1.23 -4.42
N GLU A 14 -5.50 -2.32 -4.49
CA GLU A 14 -6.79 -2.50 -3.80
C GLU A 14 -6.67 -3.43 -2.58
N GLN A 15 -5.48 -3.97 -2.31
CA GLN A 15 -5.23 -4.83 -1.15
C GLN A 15 -5.02 -3.99 0.11
N ARG A 16 -5.47 -4.50 1.26
CA ARG A 16 -5.18 -3.89 2.56
C ARG A 16 -3.73 -4.17 2.95
N ASN A 17 -3.04 -3.17 3.48
CA ASN A 17 -1.73 -3.36 4.09
C ASN A 17 -1.90 -3.96 5.50
N PRO A 18 -1.35 -5.16 5.79
CA PRO A 18 -1.44 -5.77 7.13
C PRO A 18 -0.80 -4.93 8.24
N ASN A 19 0.22 -4.12 7.93
CA ASN A 19 0.91 -3.27 8.90
C ASN A 19 0.03 -2.13 9.42
N THR A 20 -1.08 -1.83 8.73
CA THR A 20 -2.01 -0.76 9.07
C THR A 20 -3.41 -1.29 9.36
N ALA A 21 -3.54 -2.57 9.75
CA ALA A 21 -4.83 -3.21 10.02
C ALA A 21 -5.66 -2.49 11.10
N ASP A 22 -4.97 -1.94 12.12
CA ASP A 22 -5.53 -1.24 13.28
C ASP A 22 -5.12 0.26 13.32
N ILE A 23 -4.89 0.88 12.15
CA ILE A 23 -4.38 2.26 12.06
C ILE A 23 -5.26 3.31 12.76
N ASP A 24 -6.56 3.04 12.89
CA ASP A 24 -7.53 3.88 13.60
C ASP A 24 -7.36 3.87 15.12
N ARG A 25 -6.58 2.92 15.65
CA ARG A 25 -6.29 2.77 17.09
C ARG A 25 -4.88 3.22 17.47
N MET A 26 -4.04 3.51 16.49
CA MET A 26 -2.65 3.93 16.69
C MET A 26 -2.59 5.38 17.17
N THR A 27 -1.57 5.70 17.96
CA THR A 27 -1.25 7.09 18.29
C THR A 27 -0.77 7.83 17.04
N THR A 28 -0.82 9.16 17.08
CA THR A 28 -0.37 9.99 15.94
C THR A 28 1.08 9.73 15.56
N LEU A 29 1.98 9.51 16.54
CA LEU A 29 3.39 9.22 16.26
C LEU A 29 3.54 7.89 15.54
N GLU A 30 2.87 6.83 16.01
CA GLU A 30 2.91 5.51 15.38
C GLU A 30 2.34 5.55 13.94
N ILE A 31 1.30 6.35 13.69
CA ILE A 31 0.75 6.55 12.35
C ILE A 31 1.81 7.16 11.42
N VAL A 32 2.54 8.19 11.88
CA VAL A 32 3.59 8.83 11.07
C VAL A 32 4.76 7.86 10.85
N ASP A 33 5.12 7.06 11.86
CA ASP A 33 6.19 6.07 11.75
C ASP A 33 5.86 4.99 10.72
N VAL A 34 4.62 4.46 10.70
CA VAL A 34 4.22 3.44 9.71
C VAL A 34 4.13 4.03 8.30
N ILE A 35 3.68 5.27 8.15
CA ILE A 35 3.70 5.97 6.84
C ILE A 35 5.14 6.08 6.34
N ASN A 36 6.06 6.57 7.16
CA ASN A 36 7.47 6.73 6.79
C ASN A 36 8.12 5.38 6.43
N ALA A 37 7.77 4.30 7.13
CA ALA A 37 8.26 2.96 6.82
C ALA A 37 7.75 2.43 5.47
N GLU A 38 6.52 2.77 5.05
CA GLU A 38 5.99 2.43 3.72
C GLU A 38 6.60 3.31 2.61
N ASP A 39 6.75 4.62 2.85
CA ASP A 39 7.36 5.56 1.91
C ASP A 39 8.81 5.17 1.57
N ALA A 40 9.57 4.68 2.55
CA ALA A 40 10.94 4.21 2.35
C ALA A 40 11.05 3.08 1.30
N LYS A 41 9.98 2.31 1.06
CA LYS A 41 9.96 1.22 0.07
C LYS A 41 9.91 1.73 -1.37
N VAL A 42 9.42 2.95 -1.59
CA VAL A 42 9.19 3.51 -2.93
C VAL A 42 10.50 3.65 -3.71
N ALA A 43 11.55 4.17 -3.06
CA ALA A 43 12.84 4.39 -3.72
C ALA A 43 13.45 3.08 -4.25
N ALA A 44 13.35 2.00 -3.47
CA ALA A 44 13.82 0.68 -3.88
C ALA A 44 13.01 0.11 -5.07
N ALA A 45 11.69 0.25 -5.05
CA ALA A 45 10.82 -0.18 -6.15
C ALA A 45 11.11 0.60 -7.45
N VAL A 46 11.29 1.92 -7.37
CA VAL A 46 11.64 2.75 -8.53
C VAL A 46 13.00 2.35 -9.10
N ARG A 47 13.99 2.06 -8.24
CA ARG A 47 15.29 1.58 -8.70
C ARG A 47 15.15 0.25 -9.45
N ALA A 48 14.40 -0.70 -8.90
CA ALA A 48 14.20 -2.02 -9.51
C ALA A 48 13.55 -1.96 -10.90
N GLU A 49 12.68 -0.97 -11.17
CA GLU A 49 12.04 -0.80 -12.48
C GLU A 49 12.93 -0.06 -13.50
N ARG A 50 14.00 0.60 -13.04
CA ARG A 50 14.90 1.39 -13.88
C ARG A 50 16.20 0.67 -14.29
N GLU A 51 16.45 -0.51 -13.73
CA GLU A 51 17.61 -1.37 -14.02
C GLU A 51 17.19 -2.59 -14.84
#